data_AF-A0A917TLT9-F1
#
_entry.id   AF-A0A917TLT9-F1
#
_cell.length_a   1.000
_cell.length_b   1.000
_cell.length_c   1.000
_cell.angle_alpha   90.00
_cell.angle_beta   90.00
_cell.angle_gamma   90.00
#
_symmetry.space_group_name_H-M   'P 1'
#
loop_
_entity.id
_entity.type
_entity.pdbx_description
1 polymer ?
#
loop_
_entity_poly.entity_id
_entity_poly.type
_entity_poly.pdbx_seq_one_letter_code
_entity_poly.pdbx_strand_id
1 'polypeptide(L)'
;MAARNPNPARISDPLWRMWTEFDAAEPTALLGGILALKPGYHSYRSRLPGSDYSSGRDVAADKRGSAELASAIDLTMSTAAMIRYTRRLDVAARARDPRLYTDRGPVLREFIGTKDGRTVYCYVLVGGRALGVGADAGPDPGRDKSHLWHLHLSVIRRFAADAAALDGLLSVMHGETLDAWRRRTAPPTAPPTVKDASMQLTDKIRLIADRDVTYSQPTTTVEGVLASTNYYVIQGRDVLLAQLAASRLREEAILAAVTGGDSDAVLRAVAEQGDRIVAEVRETATADADRDTALAERLEAYASGRLTAEQVLAELRDLLPAKTPAEEPSRGCRPRPATVGPCGPSTIEG
;
A
#
# COMPACT_ATOMS: atom_id res chain seq x y z
N MET A 1 0.46 -3.94 19.04
CA MET A 1 1.57 -3.06 19.44
C MET A 1 2.77 -3.44 18.60
N ALA A 2 3.49 -2.49 18.00
CA ALA A 2 4.71 -2.80 17.27
C ALA A 2 5.76 -3.43 18.21
N ALA A 3 6.47 -4.45 17.74
CA ALA A 3 7.52 -5.10 18.51
C ALA A 3 8.61 -4.07 18.88
N ARG A 4 9.13 -4.13 20.12
CA ARG A 4 10.22 -3.25 20.54
C ARG A 4 11.53 -3.64 19.85
N ASN A 5 12.33 -2.64 19.51
CA ASN A 5 13.68 -2.85 18.98
C ASN A 5 14.52 -3.65 20.00
N PRO A 6 15.02 -4.86 19.65
CA PRO A 6 15.68 -5.74 20.60
C PRO A 6 17.08 -5.24 20.98
N ASN A 7 17.67 -4.33 20.20
CA ASN A 7 18.98 -3.78 20.49
C ASN A 7 19.13 -2.35 19.92
N PRO A 8 18.52 -1.34 20.56
CA PRO A 8 18.55 0.04 20.05
C PRO A 8 19.95 0.67 20.04
N ALA A 9 20.92 0.10 20.77
CA ALA A 9 22.31 0.54 20.71
C ALA A 9 23.01 0.12 19.40
N ARG A 10 22.49 -0.89 18.70
CA ARG A 10 23.13 -1.52 17.53
C ARG A 10 22.22 -1.66 16.31
N ILE A 11 20.92 -1.48 16.47
CA ILE A 11 19.89 -1.52 15.43
C ILE A 11 19.16 -0.19 15.50
N SER A 12 19.09 0.54 14.39
CA SER A 12 18.37 1.80 14.35
C SER A 12 16.86 1.57 14.46
N ASP A 13 16.12 2.54 15.01
CA ASP A 13 14.66 2.47 15.01
C ASP A 13 14.07 2.44 13.58
N PRO A 14 14.59 3.22 12.60
CA PRO A 14 14.16 3.08 11.21
C PRO A 14 14.33 1.69 10.59
N LEU A 15 15.47 1.02 10.83
CA LEU A 15 15.73 -0.31 10.30
C LEU A 15 14.88 -1.37 11.00
N TRP A 16 14.67 -1.21 12.30
CA TRP A 16 13.74 -2.06 13.04
C TRP A 16 12.28 -1.86 12.57
N ARG A 17 11.88 -0.61 12.34
CA ARG A 17 10.55 -0.28 11.79
C ARG A 17 10.34 -0.93 10.44
N MET A 18 11.32 -0.83 9.53
CA MET A 18 11.30 -1.50 8.23
C MET A 18 11.02 -3.00 8.38
N TRP A 19 11.72 -3.68 9.30
CA TRP A 19 11.44 -5.09 9.60
C TRP A 19 9.99 -5.29 10.05
N THR A 20 9.53 -4.56 11.07
CA THR A 20 8.18 -4.78 11.62
C THR A 20 7.05 -4.47 10.65
N GLU A 21 7.23 -3.51 9.75
CA GLU A 21 6.24 -3.22 8.71
C GLU A 21 6.28 -4.27 7.59
N PHE A 22 7.47 -4.77 7.24
CA PHE A 22 7.60 -5.86 6.28
C PHE A 22 6.99 -7.17 6.79
N ASP A 23 7.26 -7.53 8.04
CA ASP A 23 6.69 -8.69 8.74
C ASP A 23 5.15 -8.65 8.74
N ALA A 24 4.57 -7.48 8.99
CA ALA A 24 3.12 -7.29 8.94
C ALA A 24 2.54 -7.46 7.52
N ALA A 25 3.32 -7.19 6.48
CA ALA A 25 2.88 -7.26 5.08
C ALA A 25 3.13 -8.63 4.41
N GLU A 26 4.12 -9.39 4.89
CA GLU A 26 4.51 -10.69 4.33
C GLU A 26 4.46 -11.79 5.41
N PRO A 27 3.34 -12.52 5.53
CA PRO A 27 3.17 -13.53 6.59
C PRO A 27 4.16 -14.69 6.56
N THR A 28 4.86 -14.91 5.43
CA THR A 28 5.89 -15.95 5.33
C THR A 28 7.28 -15.46 5.75
N ALA A 29 7.42 -14.17 6.07
CA ALA A 29 8.70 -13.59 6.45
C ALA A 29 9.10 -14.01 7.87
N LEU A 30 10.39 -14.24 8.04
CA LEU A 30 11.06 -14.39 9.33
C LEU A 30 12.30 -13.52 9.32
N LEU A 31 12.62 -12.91 10.46
CA LEU A 31 13.85 -12.13 10.61
C LEU A 31 15.05 -13.07 10.59
N GLY A 32 15.81 -13.09 9.49
CA GLY A 32 17.08 -13.82 9.39
C GLY A 32 18.19 -13.17 10.22
N GLY A 33 18.11 -11.86 10.43
CA GLY A 33 18.96 -11.12 11.35
C GLY A 33 19.29 -9.71 10.87
N ILE A 34 19.57 -8.81 11.82
CA ILE A 34 20.10 -7.46 11.54
C ILE A 34 21.54 -7.36 12.05
N LEU A 35 21.74 -7.67 13.34
CA LEU A 35 23.03 -7.63 13.99
C LEU A 35 23.66 -9.03 14.08
N ALA A 36 24.87 -9.17 13.54
CA ALA A 36 25.76 -10.29 13.80
C ALA A 36 27.21 -9.77 13.83
N LEU A 37 27.99 -10.15 14.83
CA LEU A 37 29.35 -9.64 15.05
C LEU A 37 30.40 -10.28 14.12
N LYS A 38 30.06 -10.39 12.83
CA LYS A 38 30.89 -10.90 11.72
C LYS A 38 31.35 -9.74 10.81
N PRO A 39 32.44 -9.90 10.05
CA PRO A 39 32.83 -8.93 9.02
C PRO A 39 31.67 -8.57 8.07
N GLY A 40 31.60 -7.32 7.60
CA GLY A 40 30.52 -6.81 6.75
C GLY A 40 29.40 -6.05 7.46
N TYR A 41 28.30 -5.82 6.73
CA TYR A 41 27.21 -4.91 7.11
C TYR A 41 26.36 -5.34 8.31
N HIS A 42 26.33 -6.64 8.65
CA HIS A 42 25.66 -7.09 9.87
C HIS A 42 26.38 -6.66 11.16
N SER A 43 27.63 -6.21 11.06
CA SER A 43 28.35 -5.59 12.17
C SER A 43 28.33 -4.07 12.05
N TYR A 44 28.65 -3.40 13.14
CA TYR A 44 28.82 -1.95 13.19
C TYR A 44 30.25 -1.55 12.82
N ARG A 45 30.41 -0.36 12.22
CA ARG A 45 31.65 0.10 11.58
C ARG A 45 32.83 0.19 12.55
N SER A 46 32.62 0.69 13.77
CA SER A 46 33.71 0.88 14.74
C SER A 46 34.37 -0.41 15.21
N ARG A 47 33.70 -1.56 15.02
CA ARG A 47 34.27 -2.89 15.27
C ARG A 47 35.09 -3.44 14.10
N LEU A 48 34.86 -2.93 12.89
CA LEU A 48 35.45 -3.48 11.69
C LEU A 48 36.84 -2.90 11.42
N PRO A 49 37.77 -3.71 10.90
CA PRO A 49 39.04 -3.17 10.41
C PRO A 49 38.78 -2.22 9.24
N GLY A 50 39.63 -1.22 9.06
CA GLY A 50 39.53 -0.29 7.92
C GLY A 50 39.70 -0.96 6.54
N SER A 51 40.16 -2.21 6.51
CA SER A 51 40.23 -3.05 5.32
C SER A 51 38.93 -3.78 4.99
N ASP A 52 37.90 -3.75 5.86
CA ASP A 52 36.61 -4.36 5.57
C ASP A 52 35.85 -3.55 4.51
N TYR A 53 35.21 -4.23 3.55
CA TYR A 53 34.50 -3.57 2.45
C TYR A 53 33.36 -2.67 2.93
N SER A 54 32.72 -3.02 4.05
CA SER A 54 31.63 -2.26 4.67
C SER A 54 32.11 -1.18 5.65
N SER A 55 33.42 -1.04 5.87
CA SER A 55 33.99 0.03 6.72
C SER A 55 34.06 1.40 6.02
N GLY A 56 33.68 1.44 4.74
CA GLY A 56 33.85 2.59 3.85
C GLY A 56 35.16 2.60 3.07
N ARG A 57 35.86 1.46 3.03
CA ARG A 57 36.98 1.21 2.09
C ARG A 57 36.53 1.37 0.64
N ASP A 58 35.44 0.70 0.26
CA ASP A 58 34.99 0.62 -1.14
C ASP A 58 33.96 1.71 -1.47
N VAL A 59 33.19 2.15 -0.47
CA VAL A 59 32.09 3.09 -0.63
C VAL A 59 32.24 4.20 0.39
N ALA A 60 32.61 5.40 -0.05
CA ALA A 60 32.88 6.53 0.85
C ALA A 60 31.66 6.92 1.72
N ALA A 61 30.44 6.69 1.23
CA ALA A 61 29.21 6.93 1.98
C ALA A 61 29.09 6.06 3.24
N ASP A 62 29.77 4.90 3.31
CA ASP A 62 29.78 4.07 4.52
C ASP A 62 30.66 4.64 5.63
N LYS A 63 31.47 5.67 5.37
CA LYS A 63 32.13 6.45 6.44
C LYS A 63 31.18 7.45 7.11
N ARG A 64 29.97 7.66 6.56
CA ARG A 64 28.94 8.55 7.11
C ARG A 64 27.93 7.77 7.95
N GLY A 65 27.07 8.47 8.67
CA GLY A 65 26.13 7.86 9.62
C GLY A 65 26.82 7.30 10.87
N SER A 66 26.04 6.62 11.71
CA SER A 66 26.54 6.06 12.98
C SER A 66 27.56 4.95 12.72
N ALA A 67 28.68 5.02 13.44
CA ALA A 67 29.66 3.93 13.44
C ALA A 67 29.21 2.72 14.28
N GLU A 68 28.16 2.89 15.09
CA GLU A 68 27.75 1.96 16.14
C GLU A 68 26.57 1.06 15.73
N LEU A 69 25.97 1.30 14.55
CA LEU A 69 24.80 0.57 14.07
C LEU A 69 25.17 -0.47 13.00
N ALA A 70 24.52 -1.62 13.07
CA ALA A 70 24.43 -2.58 11.97
C ALA A 70 23.64 -1.94 10.81
N SER A 71 23.93 -2.41 9.60
CA SER A 71 23.45 -1.80 8.36
C SER A 71 23.12 -2.85 7.30
N ALA A 72 22.74 -4.06 7.76
CA ALA A 72 22.16 -5.10 6.92
C ALA A 72 20.92 -5.69 7.58
N ILE A 73 20.07 -6.30 6.76
CA ILE A 73 18.94 -7.11 7.19
C ILE A 73 18.81 -8.33 6.28
N ASP A 74 18.65 -9.50 6.90
CA ASP A 74 18.31 -10.75 6.22
C ASP A 74 16.83 -11.04 6.46
N LEU A 75 16.09 -11.26 5.37
CA LEU A 75 14.67 -11.60 5.38
C LEU A 75 14.51 -13.03 4.86
N THR A 76 14.21 -13.97 5.73
CA THR A 76 13.92 -15.36 5.33
C THR A 76 12.46 -15.45 4.96
N MET A 77 12.12 -16.10 3.84
CA MET A 77 10.73 -16.17 3.39
C MET A 77 10.50 -17.37 2.45
N SER A 78 9.24 -17.63 2.11
CA SER A 78 8.91 -18.65 1.11
C SER A 78 9.59 -18.36 -0.25
N THR A 79 9.86 -19.39 -1.06
CA THR A 79 10.45 -19.21 -2.40
C THR A 79 9.62 -18.27 -3.28
N ALA A 80 8.29 -18.31 -3.19
CA ALA A 80 7.40 -17.42 -3.93
C ALA A 80 7.57 -15.95 -3.51
N ALA A 81 7.69 -15.69 -2.20
CA ALA A 81 8.01 -14.37 -1.67
C ALA A 81 9.41 -13.91 -2.11
N MET A 82 10.42 -14.77 -1.98
CA MET A 82 11.80 -14.49 -2.42
C MET A 82 11.84 -13.99 -3.87
N ILE A 83 11.18 -14.71 -4.77
CA ILE A 83 11.06 -14.35 -6.19
C ILE A 83 10.39 -12.99 -6.36
N ARG A 84 9.28 -12.75 -5.65
CA ARG A 84 8.50 -11.51 -5.72
C ARG A 84 9.32 -10.28 -5.32
N TYR A 85 9.92 -10.30 -4.13
CA TYR A 85 10.63 -9.13 -3.59
C TYR A 85 11.97 -8.90 -4.31
N THR A 86 12.69 -9.96 -4.70
CA THR A 86 13.91 -9.82 -5.50
C THR A 86 13.60 -9.18 -6.86
N ARG A 87 12.50 -9.56 -7.52
CA ARG A 87 12.08 -8.93 -8.79
C ARG A 87 11.66 -7.47 -8.62
N ARG A 88 10.98 -7.11 -7.53
CA ARG A 88 10.63 -5.71 -7.24
C ARG A 88 11.89 -4.84 -7.11
N LEU A 89 12.87 -5.32 -6.35
CA LEU A 89 14.16 -4.64 -6.20
C LEU A 89 14.94 -4.58 -7.51
N ASP A 90 14.95 -5.65 -8.32
CA ASP A 90 15.58 -5.69 -9.66
C ASP A 90 15.00 -4.60 -10.58
N VAL A 91 13.68 -4.54 -10.69
CA VAL A 91 12.98 -3.55 -11.54
C VAL A 91 13.28 -2.13 -11.05
N ALA A 92 13.15 -1.87 -9.76
CA ALA A 92 13.41 -0.55 -9.18
C ALA A 92 14.89 -0.14 -9.33
N ALA A 93 15.83 -1.08 -9.14
CA ALA A 93 17.25 -0.81 -9.29
C ALA A 93 17.61 -0.45 -10.73
N ARG A 94 17.12 -1.21 -11.72
CA ARG A 94 17.33 -0.94 -13.15
C ARG A 94 16.71 0.39 -13.60
N ALA A 95 15.55 0.74 -13.05
CA ALA A 95 14.87 2.00 -13.33
C ALA A 95 15.53 3.22 -12.65
N ARG A 96 16.58 3.02 -11.82
CA ARG A 96 17.13 4.04 -10.93
C ARG A 96 16.03 4.73 -10.10
N ASP A 97 15.12 3.93 -9.56
CA ASP A 97 13.99 4.41 -8.78
C ASP A 97 14.47 5.35 -7.65
N PRO A 98 13.92 6.57 -7.49
CA PRO A 98 14.39 7.52 -6.50
C PRO A 98 14.26 7.02 -5.05
N ARG A 99 13.44 5.98 -4.83
CA ARG A 99 13.33 5.28 -3.55
C ARG A 99 14.57 4.43 -3.21
N LEU A 100 15.32 4.01 -4.23
CA LEU A 100 16.61 3.30 -4.08
C LEU A 100 17.81 4.20 -4.42
N TYR A 101 17.61 5.29 -5.16
CA TYR A 101 18.62 6.26 -5.59
C TYR A 101 18.24 7.68 -5.19
N THR A 102 18.63 8.08 -3.99
CA THR A 102 18.39 9.43 -3.49
C THR A 102 19.37 10.44 -4.10
N ASP A 103 19.10 11.73 -3.93
CA ASP A 103 20.05 12.83 -4.17
C ASP A 103 21.39 12.64 -3.41
N ARG A 104 21.36 11.89 -2.32
CA ARG A 104 22.51 11.55 -1.47
C ARG A 104 23.23 10.26 -1.88
N GLY A 105 22.80 9.61 -2.96
CA GLY A 105 23.33 8.35 -3.50
C GLY A 105 22.38 7.16 -3.33
N PRO A 106 22.81 5.95 -3.73
CA PRO A 106 22.02 4.74 -3.58
C PRO A 106 21.81 4.37 -2.11
N VAL A 107 20.62 3.91 -1.74
CA VAL A 107 20.27 3.53 -0.36
C VAL A 107 20.93 2.21 0.02
N LEU A 108 20.97 1.25 -0.92
CA LEU A 108 21.63 -0.03 -0.77
C LEU A 108 23.01 -0.01 -1.41
N ARG A 109 23.97 -0.70 -0.81
CA ARG A 109 25.19 -1.11 -1.50
C ARG A 109 24.87 -2.28 -2.41
N GLU A 110 24.32 -3.33 -1.81
CA GLU A 110 23.92 -4.53 -2.53
C GLU A 110 22.65 -5.18 -1.97
N PHE A 111 21.98 -5.96 -2.81
CA PHE A 111 21.02 -6.96 -2.36
C PHE A 111 21.28 -8.31 -3.03
N ILE A 112 20.98 -9.39 -2.32
CA ILE A 112 21.24 -10.76 -2.79
C ILE A 112 19.99 -11.60 -2.54
N GLY A 113 19.49 -12.25 -3.59
CA GLY A 113 18.28 -13.07 -3.52
C GLY A 113 18.11 -13.95 -4.75
N THR A 114 16.87 -14.36 -5.05
CA THR A 114 16.57 -15.22 -6.21
C THR A 114 15.35 -14.74 -6.99
N LYS A 115 15.37 -14.87 -8.33
CA LYS A 115 14.27 -14.50 -9.23
C LYS A 115 13.54 -15.70 -9.84
N ASP A 116 14.06 -16.90 -9.60
CA ASP A 116 13.60 -18.17 -10.16
C ASP A 116 13.57 -19.31 -9.13
N GLY A 117 14.01 -19.06 -7.88
CA GLY A 117 14.09 -20.06 -6.82
C GLY A 117 15.28 -21.02 -6.95
N ARG A 118 16.17 -20.81 -7.93
CA ARG A 118 17.25 -21.75 -8.28
C ARG A 118 18.61 -21.07 -8.39
N THR A 119 18.61 -19.83 -8.87
CA THR A 119 19.80 -19.03 -9.12
C THR A 119 19.88 -17.92 -8.09
N VAL A 120 21.07 -17.75 -7.49
CA VAL A 120 21.39 -16.60 -6.63
C VAL A 120 21.82 -15.43 -7.52
N TYR A 121 21.21 -14.28 -7.30
CA TYR A 121 21.54 -13.02 -7.95
C TYR A 121 22.07 -12.03 -6.92
N CYS A 122 23.16 -11.37 -7.24
CA CYS A 122 23.73 -10.26 -6.46
C CYS A 122 23.67 -8.98 -7.27
N TYR A 123 23.20 -7.91 -6.65
CA TYR A 123 23.01 -6.60 -7.25
C TYR A 123 23.84 -5.57 -6.52
N VAL A 124 24.75 -4.86 -7.19
CA VAL A 124 25.56 -3.80 -6.57
C VAL A 124 25.14 -2.44 -7.14
N LEU A 125 24.57 -1.56 -6.30
CA LEU A 125 23.95 -0.30 -6.72
C LEU A 125 24.92 0.89 -6.74
N VAL A 126 26.06 0.79 -6.06
CA VAL A 126 27.06 1.87 -5.90
C VAL A 126 27.96 2.10 -7.12
N GLY A 127 27.82 1.28 -8.16
CA GLY A 127 28.79 1.24 -9.26
C GLY A 127 30.11 0.59 -8.80
N GLY A 128 30.79 -0.09 -9.74
CA GLY A 128 31.89 -0.99 -9.42
C GLY A 128 31.47 -2.47 -9.54
N ARG A 129 32.45 -3.34 -9.81
CA ARG A 129 32.22 -4.74 -10.20
C ARG A 129 31.50 -5.53 -9.09
N ALA A 130 30.34 -6.11 -9.40
CA ALA A 130 30.24 -7.58 -9.30
C ALA A 130 31.06 -8.21 -10.43
N LEU A 131 30.98 -7.65 -11.65
CA LEU A 131 31.89 -7.90 -12.79
C LEU A 131 32.04 -6.70 -13.77
N GLY A 132 31.42 -5.53 -13.55
CA GLY A 132 31.85 -4.26 -14.19
C GLY A 132 30.85 -3.56 -15.08
N VAL A 133 29.58 -3.49 -14.65
CA VAL A 133 28.55 -2.74 -15.36
C VAL A 133 27.59 -2.19 -14.30
N GLY A 134 27.10 -0.96 -14.49
CA GLY A 134 26.25 -0.28 -13.50
C GLY A 134 24.98 -1.08 -13.22
N ALA A 135 24.60 -1.26 -11.95
CA ALA A 135 23.43 -2.05 -11.54
C ALA A 135 23.24 -3.36 -12.32
N ASP A 136 24.32 -4.08 -12.67
CA ASP A 136 24.19 -5.31 -13.44
C ASP A 136 24.06 -6.52 -12.53
N ALA A 137 22.89 -7.11 -12.62
CA ALA A 137 22.52 -8.34 -11.96
C ALA A 137 23.00 -9.54 -12.78
N GLY A 138 24.01 -10.22 -12.28
CA GLY A 138 24.40 -11.52 -12.81
C GLY A 138 23.93 -12.64 -11.87
N PRO A 139 23.69 -13.85 -12.40
CA PRO A 139 23.93 -15.06 -11.63
C PRO A 139 25.31 -14.94 -10.96
N ASP A 140 25.39 -15.13 -9.66
CA ASP A 140 26.65 -15.10 -8.91
C ASP A 140 26.92 -16.50 -8.35
N PRO A 141 27.52 -17.41 -9.15
CA PRO A 141 27.76 -18.80 -8.74
C PRO A 141 28.77 -18.91 -7.58
N GLY A 142 29.51 -17.85 -7.27
CA GLY A 142 30.45 -17.80 -6.15
C GLY A 142 29.78 -17.47 -4.81
N ARG A 143 28.50 -17.08 -4.79
CA ARG A 143 27.77 -16.76 -3.56
C ARG A 143 27.14 -18.00 -2.96
N ASP A 144 27.06 -17.98 -1.63
CA ASP A 144 26.46 -19.06 -0.86
C ASP A 144 24.98 -19.26 -1.27
N LYS A 145 24.59 -20.54 -1.41
CA LYS A 145 23.24 -20.97 -1.76
C LYS A 145 22.21 -20.63 -0.67
N SER A 146 22.66 -20.20 0.51
CA SER A 146 21.76 -19.70 1.55
C SER A 146 20.84 -18.56 1.08
N HIS A 147 21.27 -17.77 0.09
CA HIS A 147 20.46 -16.70 -0.52
C HIS A 147 19.31 -17.20 -1.42
N LEU A 148 19.13 -18.53 -1.54
CA LEU A 148 17.93 -19.11 -2.16
C LEU A 148 16.72 -19.10 -1.22
N TRP A 149 16.94 -18.92 0.09
CA TRP A 149 15.88 -18.90 1.10
C TRP A 149 15.85 -17.63 1.97
N HIS A 150 16.83 -16.72 1.84
CA HIS A 150 16.73 -15.37 2.41
C HIS A 150 17.20 -14.27 1.44
N LEU A 151 16.57 -13.11 1.54
CA LEU A 151 16.92 -11.88 0.84
C LEU A 151 17.83 -11.06 1.75
N HIS A 152 19.08 -10.90 1.35
CA HIS A 152 20.07 -10.07 2.05
C HIS A 152 20.02 -8.64 1.51
N LEU A 153 19.88 -7.65 2.37
CA LEU A 153 19.92 -6.23 2.03
C LEU A 153 21.07 -5.55 2.78
N SER A 154 22.11 -5.11 2.07
CA SER A 154 23.18 -4.27 2.62
C SER A 154 22.83 -2.79 2.42
N VAL A 155 22.31 -2.14 3.46
CA VAL A 155 22.03 -0.70 3.47
C VAL A 155 23.36 0.06 3.60
N ILE A 156 23.58 1.11 2.82
CA ILE A 156 24.74 1.98 3.03
C ILE A 156 24.61 2.65 4.39
N ARG A 157 25.68 2.64 5.20
CA ARG A 157 25.65 3.07 6.62
C ARG A 157 25.12 4.48 6.84
N ARG A 158 25.29 5.37 5.85
CA ARG A 158 24.68 6.71 5.85
C ARG A 158 23.16 6.67 6.04
N PHE A 159 22.49 5.67 5.47
CA PHE A 159 21.03 5.52 5.46
C PHE A 159 20.51 4.52 6.50
N ALA A 160 21.40 3.86 7.26
CA ALA A 160 21.00 2.86 8.25
C ALA A 160 20.02 3.38 9.31
N ALA A 161 20.06 4.68 9.62
CA ALA A 161 19.15 5.35 10.55
C ALA A 161 18.29 6.43 9.87
N ASP A 162 18.13 6.34 8.55
CA ASP A 162 17.39 7.32 7.77
C ASP A 162 15.97 6.82 7.47
N ALA A 163 14.99 7.36 8.19
CA ALA A 163 13.60 6.93 8.09
C ALA A 163 13.02 7.12 6.68
N ALA A 164 13.37 8.20 5.97
CA ALA A 164 12.85 8.46 4.64
C ALA A 164 13.44 7.49 3.60
N ALA A 165 14.74 7.20 3.70
CA ALA A 165 15.39 6.25 2.81
C ALA A 165 14.85 4.82 3.00
N LEU A 166 14.64 4.40 4.25
CA LEU A 166 14.10 3.06 4.55
C LEU A 166 12.60 2.94 4.26
N ASP A 167 11.82 4.02 4.39
CA ASP A 167 10.43 4.06 3.89
C ASP A 167 10.39 3.88 2.37
N GLY A 168 11.27 4.55 1.61
CA GLY A 168 11.39 4.36 0.16
C GLY A 168 11.73 2.92 -0.21
N LEU A 169 12.72 2.32 0.45
CA LEU A 169 13.07 0.91 0.24
C LEU A 169 11.88 -0.02 0.53
N LEU A 170 11.18 0.20 1.65
CA LEU A 170 10.01 -0.59 2.03
C LEU A 170 8.85 -0.41 1.05
N SER A 171 8.63 0.81 0.55
CA SER A 171 7.66 1.12 -0.51
C SER A 171 7.89 0.29 -1.77
N VAL A 172 9.15 0.19 -2.23
CA VAL A 172 9.53 -0.69 -3.34
C VAL A 172 9.19 -2.14 -3.01
N MET A 173 9.54 -2.59 -1.81
CA MET A 173 9.27 -3.95 -1.38
C MET A 173 7.78 -4.26 -1.33
N HIS A 174 6.93 -3.35 -0.84
CA HIS A 174 5.47 -3.51 -0.84
C HIS A 174 4.86 -3.49 -2.26
N GLY A 175 5.61 -3.04 -3.27
CA GLY A 175 5.10 -2.87 -4.62
C GLY A 175 4.22 -1.64 -4.78
N GLU A 176 4.36 -0.65 -3.88
CA GLU A 176 3.73 0.66 -4.03
C GLU A 176 4.23 1.30 -5.34
N THR A 177 3.32 1.93 -6.10
CA THR A 177 3.73 2.63 -7.32
C THR A 177 4.51 3.89 -6.95
N LEU A 178 5.42 4.32 -7.83
CA LEU A 178 6.21 5.54 -7.59
C LEU A 178 5.32 6.76 -7.35
N ASP A 179 4.21 6.87 -8.09
CA ASP A 179 3.27 7.99 -7.93
C ASP A 179 2.51 7.93 -6.60
N ALA A 180 2.12 6.74 -6.13
CA ALA A 180 1.50 6.58 -4.83
C ALA A 180 2.46 6.97 -3.70
N TRP A 181 3.71 6.52 -3.78
CA TRP A 181 4.78 6.90 -2.85
C TRP A 181 4.98 8.42 -2.84
N ARG A 182 5.13 9.04 -4.01
CA ARG A 182 5.29 10.50 -4.14
C ARG A 182 4.14 11.28 -3.52
N ARG A 183 2.89 10.86 -3.73
CA ARG A 183 1.72 11.50 -3.12
C ARG A 183 1.75 11.37 -1.59
N ARG A 184 2.10 10.18 -1.08
CA ARG A 184 2.17 9.90 0.36
C ARG A 184 3.29 10.66 1.06
N THR A 185 4.43 10.87 0.40
CA THR A 185 5.61 11.55 0.96
C THR A 185 5.71 13.03 0.60
N ALA A 186 4.85 13.53 -0.29
CA ALA A 186 4.81 14.94 -0.61
C ALA A 186 4.54 15.72 0.68
N PRO A 187 5.24 16.85 0.91
CA PRO A 187 4.83 17.75 1.98
C PRO A 187 3.36 18.12 1.76
N PRO A 188 2.56 18.27 2.82
CA PRO A 188 1.18 18.71 2.69
C PRO A 188 1.20 19.97 1.82
N THR A 189 0.50 19.93 0.69
CA THR A 189 0.25 21.13 -0.07
C THR A 189 -0.40 22.11 0.90
N ALA A 190 0.19 23.30 1.04
CA ALA A 190 -0.44 24.34 1.84
C ALA A 190 -1.90 24.43 1.38
N PRO A 191 -2.87 24.40 2.31
CA PRO A 191 -4.27 24.51 1.91
C PRO A 191 -4.36 25.72 0.99
N PRO A 192 -4.91 25.55 -0.22
CA PRO A 192 -4.97 26.64 -1.17
C PRO A 192 -5.59 27.81 -0.44
N THR A 193 -4.86 28.93 -0.38
CA THR A 193 -5.38 30.15 0.20
C THR A 193 -6.64 30.47 -0.59
N VAL A 194 -7.80 30.22 0.01
CA VAL A 194 -9.11 30.58 -0.52
C VAL A 194 -9.20 32.10 -0.46
N LYS A 195 -8.55 32.77 -1.39
CA LYS A 195 -8.65 34.21 -1.59
C LYS A 195 -9.19 34.57 -2.97
N ASP A 196 -9.68 33.59 -3.72
CA ASP A 196 -10.31 33.89 -5.00
C ASP A 196 -11.67 33.21 -5.14
N ALA A 197 -12.73 34.00 -4.95
CA ALA A 197 -14.08 33.67 -5.38
C ALA A 197 -14.18 33.52 -6.91
N SER A 198 -13.09 33.75 -7.65
CA SER A 198 -12.99 33.63 -9.11
C SER A 198 -12.51 32.26 -9.62
N MET A 199 -12.19 31.29 -8.76
CA MET A 199 -11.74 29.97 -9.25
C MET A 199 -12.83 29.30 -10.11
N GLN A 200 -12.42 28.91 -11.33
CA GLN A 200 -13.23 28.15 -12.26
C GLN A 200 -13.55 26.76 -11.68
N LEU A 201 -14.71 26.19 -12.04
CA LEU A 201 -15.14 24.88 -11.53
C LEU A 201 -14.12 23.77 -11.83
N THR A 202 -13.39 23.88 -12.94
CA THR A 202 -12.28 23.00 -13.31
C THR A 202 -11.15 23.00 -12.29
N ASP A 203 -10.82 24.16 -11.73
CA ASP A 203 -9.77 24.28 -10.71
C ASP A 203 -10.22 23.68 -9.38
N LYS A 204 -11.52 23.81 -9.06
CA LYS A 204 -12.13 23.20 -7.86
C LYS A 204 -12.19 21.68 -7.96
N ILE A 205 -12.48 21.12 -9.13
CA ILE A 205 -12.50 19.66 -9.36
C ILE A 205 -11.08 19.09 -9.30
N ARG A 206 -10.09 19.78 -9.89
CA ARG A 206 -8.67 19.41 -9.75
C ARG A 206 -8.24 19.33 -8.27
N LEU A 207 -8.77 20.23 -7.45
CA LEU A 207 -8.50 20.29 -6.01
C LEU A 207 -9.06 19.09 -5.23
N ILE A 208 -10.15 18.48 -5.73
CA ILE A 208 -10.84 17.35 -5.07
C ILE A 208 -10.34 16.01 -5.63
N ALA A 209 -10.03 15.94 -6.93
CA ALA A 209 -9.72 14.70 -7.65
C ALA A 209 -8.22 14.46 -7.89
N ASP A 210 -7.36 15.47 -7.68
CA ASP A 210 -5.90 15.43 -7.87
C ASP A 210 -5.45 14.88 -9.25
N ARG A 211 -6.27 15.13 -10.29
CA ARG A 211 -6.00 14.77 -11.68
C ARG A 211 -6.44 15.88 -12.62
N ASP A 212 -5.71 16.08 -13.71
CA ASP A 212 -6.14 16.93 -14.81
C ASP A 212 -7.29 16.25 -15.56
N VAL A 213 -8.52 16.74 -15.36
CA VAL A 213 -9.69 16.29 -16.12
C VAL A 213 -9.87 17.25 -17.28
N THR A 214 -9.40 16.86 -18.46
CA THR A 214 -9.61 17.63 -19.69
C THR A 214 -10.99 17.27 -20.25
N TYR A 215 -11.97 18.16 -20.08
CA TYR A 215 -13.24 18.04 -20.77
C TYR A 215 -13.06 18.44 -22.23
N SER A 216 -13.44 17.58 -23.16
CA SER A 216 -13.31 17.82 -24.61
C SER A 216 -14.27 18.89 -25.15
N GLN A 217 -15.11 19.48 -24.30
CA GLN A 217 -16.05 20.56 -24.65
C GLN A 217 -16.22 21.53 -23.46
N PRO A 218 -16.25 22.86 -23.69
CA PRO A 218 -16.35 23.88 -22.64
C PRO A 218 -17.72 24.01 -21.95
N THR A 219 -18.65 23.07 -22.18
CA THR A 219 -20.03 23.12 -21.67
C THR A 219 -20.44 21.86 -20.91
N THR A 220 -19.52 21.22 -20.19
CA THR A 220 -19.92 20.14 -19.28
C THR A 220 -20.70 20.74 -18.11
N THR A 221 -22.01 20.54 -18.11
CA THR A 221 -22.91 20.95 -17.03
C THR A 221 -22.56 20.18 -15.75
N VAL A 222 -22.98 20.69 -14.59
CA VAL A 222 -22.85 19.99 -13.29
C VAL A 222 -23.37 18.54 -13.37
N GLU A 223 -24.37 18.29 -14.21
CA GLU A 223 -24.92 16.95 -14.47
C GLU A 223 -23.95 16.02 -15.21
N GLY A 224 -23.14 16.52 -16.16
CA GLY A 224 -22.10 15.73 -16.82
C GLY A 224 -20.96 15.32 -15.89
N VAL A 225 -20.69 16.12 -14.85
CA VAL A 225 -19.73 15.81 -13.78
C VAL A 225 -20.29 14.77 -12.81
N LEU A 226 -21.58 14.86 -12.46
CA LEU A 226 -22.23 13.86 -11.60
C LEU A 226 -22.30 12.48 -12.27
N ALA A 227 -22.47 12.42 -13.59
CA ALA A 227 -22.43 11.16 -14.34
C ALA A 227 -21.04 10.49 -14.30
N SER A 228 -19.94 11.24 -14.36
CA SER A 228 -18.58 10.66 -14.27
C SER A 228 -18.14 10.34 -12.84
N THR A 229 -18.72 11.00 -11.84
CA THR A 229 -18.44 10.71 -10.42
C THR A 229 -18.99 9.32 -10.02
N ASN A 230 -20.10 8.89 -10.62
CA ASN A 230 -20.61 7.52 -10.45
C ASN A 230 -19.65 6.45 -10.98
N TYR A 231 -18.98 6.69 -12.10
CA TYR A 231 -18.03 5.74 -12.70
C TYR A 231 -16.87 5.38 -11.74
N TYR A 232 -16.30 6.38 -11.05
CA TYR A 232 -15.20 6.16 -10.12
C TYR A 232 -15.64 5.62 -8.75
N VAL A 233 -16.84 5.97 -8.30
CA VAL A 233 -17.42 5.40 -7.07
C VAL A 233 -17.76 3.92 -7.25
N ILE A 234 -18.21 3.52 -8.45
CA ILE A 234 -18.52 2.12 -8.78
C ILE A 234 -17.24 1.28 -8.82
N GLN A 235 -16.18 1.71 -9.53
CA GLN A 235 -14.93 0.93 -9.56
C GLN A 235 -14.22 0.81 -8.20
N GLY A 236 -14.32 1.82 -7.33
CA GLY A 236 -13.74 1.76 -5.98
C GLY A 236 -14.54 0.88 -5.02
N ARG A 237 -15.86 0.81 -5.20
CA ARG A 237 -16.77 0.05 -4.34
C ARG A 237 -16.49 -1.45 -4.43
N ASP A 238 -16.27 -2.01 -5.61
CA ASP A 238 -16.09 -3.46 -5.76
C ASP A 238 -14.80 -3.96 -5.11
N VAL A 239 -13.72 -3.17 -5.22
CA VAL A 239 -12.45 -3.46 -4.53
C VAL A 239 -12.62 -3.39 -3.01
N LEU A 240 -13.34 -2.38 -2.51
CA LEU A 240 -13.61 -2.23 -1.07
C LEU A 240 -14.52 -3.36 -0.54
N LEU A 241 -15.55 -3.76 -1.30
CA LEU A 241 -16.43 -4.86 -0.92
C LEU A 241 -15.70 -6.20 -0.90
N ALA A 242 -14.84 -6.47 -1.89
CA ALA A 242 -14.00 -7.67 -1.91
C ALA A 242 -13.01 -7.69 -0.72
N GLN A 243 -12.42 -6.56 -0.37
CA GLN A 243 -11.54 -6.44 0.80
C GLN A 243 -12.31 -6.64 2.13
N LEU A 244 -13.51 -6.09 2.25
CA LEU A 244 -14.35 -6.24 3.43
C LEU A 244 -14.81 -7.70 3.60
N ALA A 245 -15.18 -8.37 2.51
CA ALA A 245 -15.50 -9.79 2.49
C ALA A 245 -14.31 -10.64 2.96
N ALA A 246 -13.11 -10.38 2.44
CA ALA A 246 -11.88 -11.07 2.84
C ALA A 246 -11.46 -10.80 4.30
N SER A 247 -11.82 -9.63 4.85
CA SER A 247 -11.59 -9.31 6.26
C SER A 247 -12.54 -10.09 7.17
N ARG A 248 -13.82 -10.16 6.80
CA ARG A 248 -14.85 -10.88 7.58
C ARG A 248 -14.61 -12.40 7.60
N LEU A 249 -14.17 -12.95 6.47
CA LEU A 249 -13.69 -14.34 6.38
C LEU A 249 -12.59 -14.65 7.40
N ARG A 250 -11.62 -13.73 7.57
CA ARG A 250 -10.53 -13.89 8.53
C ARG A 250 -11.02 -13.82 9.97
N GLU A 251 -11.93 -12.90 10.28
CA GLU A 251 -12.50 -12.76 11.62
C GLU A 251 -13.28 -14.01 12.05
N GLU A 252 -14.09 -14.58 11.16
CA GLU A 252 -14.89 -15.79 11.44
C GLU A 252 -14.01 -17.04 11.61
N ALA A 253 -12.95 -17.18 10.80
CA ALA A 253 -11.97 -18.25 10.96
C ALA A 253 -11.20 -18.14 12.29
N ILE A 254 -10.83 -16.92 12.70
CA ILE A 254 -10.20 -16.67 14.00
C ILE A 254 -11.16 -17.01 15.14
N LEU A 255 -12.42 -16.57 15.05
CA LEU A 255 -13.42 -16.82 16.09
C LEU A 255 -13.65 -18.32 16.29
N ALA A 256 -13.79 -19.08 15.20
CA ALA A 256 -13.96 -20.53 15.25
C ALA A 256 -12.78 -21.26 15.89
N ALA A 257 -11.55 -20.85 15.54
CA ALA A 257 -10.34 -21.42 16.12
C ALA A 257 -10.25 -21.13 17.63
N VAL A 258 -10.73 -19.97 18.08
CA VAL A 258 -10.70 -19.55 19.49
C VAL A 258 -11.81 -20.20 20.32
N THR A 259 -12.99 -20.47 19.75
CA THR A 259 -14.15 -21.01 20.49
C THR A 259 -14.22 -22.53 20.51
N GLY A 260 -13.26 -23.24 19.89
CA GLY A 260 -13.25 -24.71 19.81
C GLY A 260 -14.37 -25.28 18.92
N GLY A 261 -14.82 -24.51 17.92
CA GLY A 261 -15.79 -24.99 16.94
C GLY A 261 -15.17 -26.02 15.99
N ASP A 262 -16.02 -26.86 15.38
CA ASP A 262 -15.60 -27.75 14.30
C ASP A 262 -15.02 -26.92 13.15
N SER A 263 -13.69 -26.95 13.01
CA SER A 263 -12.95 -26.19 12.02
C SER A 263 -13.41 -26.51 10.60
N ASP A 264 -13.85 -27.75 10.35
CA ASP A 264 -14.29 -28.17 9.01
C ASP A 264 -15.66 -27.57 8.67
N ALA A 265 -16.56 -27.47 9.65
CA ALA A 265 -17.84 -26.80 9.47
C ALA A 265 -17.67 -25.31 9.18
N VAL A 266 -16.72 -24.65 9.85
CA VAL A 266 -16.43 -23.24 9.63
C VAL A 266 -15.79 -23.02 8.26
N LEU A 267 -14.80 -23.84 7.89
CA LEU A 267 -14.17 -23.75 6.57
C LEU A 267 -15.19 -23.96 5.44
N ARG A 268 -16.16 -24.88 5.60
CA ARG A 268 -17.26 -25.06 4.64
C ARG A 268 -18.17 -23.84 4.55
N ALA A 269 -18.66 -23.32 5.67
CA ALA A 269 -19.52 -22.13 5.70
C ALA A 269 -18.83 -20.90 5.08
N VAL A 270 -17.53 -20.77 5.37
CA VAL A 270 -16.65 -19.74 4.82
C VAL A 270 -16.51 -19.88 3.29
N ALA A 271 -16.27 -21.09 2.80
CA ALA A 271 -16.19 -21.35 1.36
C ALA A 271 -17.53 -21.03 0.65
N GLU A 272 -18.65 -21.50 1.20
CA GLU A 272 -19.99 -21.23 0.67
C GLU A 272 -20.35 -19.74 0.66
N GLN A 273 -19.93 -18.99 1.67
CA GLN A 273 -20.11 -17.54 1.70
C GLN A 273 -19.19 -16.83 0.69
N GLY A 274 -17.95 -17.27 0.56
CA GLY A 274 -17.02 -16.79 -0.47
C GLY A 274 -17.59 -16.99 -1.88
N ASP A 275 -18.10 -18.18 -2.17
CA ASP A 275 -18.71 -18.51 -3.47
C ASP A 275 -19.94 -17.64 -3.77
N ARG A 276 -20.79 -17.39 -2.75
CA ARG A 276 -21.94 -16.47 -2.89
C ARG A 276 -21.51 -15.05 -3.22
N ILE A 277 -20.52 -14.51 -2.50
CA ILE A 277 -20.03 -13.14 -2.74
C ILE A 277 -19.40 -13.04 -4.14
N VAL A 278 -18.62 -14.04 -4.55
CA VAL A 278 -18.04 -14.07 -5.91
C VAL A 278 -19.13 -14.12 -6.98
N ALA A 279 -20.20 -14.87 -6.75
CA ALA A 279 -21.35 -14.92 -7.65
C ALA A 279 -22.06 -13.55 -7.75
N GLU A 280 -22.36 -12.90 -6.62
CA GLU A 280 -22.98 -11.58 -6.56
C GLU A 280 -22.13 -10.50 -7.24
N VAL A 281 -20.81 -10.51 -7.01
CA VAL A 281 -19.87 -9.58 -7.67
C VAL A 281 -19.84 -9.83 -9.17
N ARG A 282 -19.81 -11.10 -9.61
CA ARG A 282 -19.83 -11.42 -11.03
C ARG A 282 -21.13 -10.98 -11.69
N GLU A 283 -22.27 -11.21 -11.05
CA GLU A 283 -23.59 -10.76 -11.53
C GLU A 283 -23.64 -9.24 -11.66
N THR A 284 -23.16 -8.51 -10.63
CA THR A 284 -23.08 -7.04 -10.64
C THR A 284 -22.17 -6.55 -11.77
N ALA A 285 -20.99 -7.16 -11.92
CA ALA A 285 -20.04 -6.80 -12.96
C ALA A 285 -20.58 -7.06 -14.38
N THR A 286 -21.33 -8.14 -14.58
CA THR A 286 -22.03 -8.40 -15.85
C THR A 286 -23.10 -7.32 -16.09
N ALA A 287 -23.91 -6.99 -15.09
CA ALA A 287 -24.92 -5.94 -15.21
C ALA A 287 -24.30 -4.54 -15.45
N ASP A 288 -23.12 -4.25 -14.90
CA ASP A 288 -22.36 -3.03 -15.17
C ASP A 288 -21.82 -3.03 -16.62
N ALA A 289 -21.25 -4.14 -17.09
CA ALA A 289 -20.73 -4.25 -18.46
C ALA A 289 -21.83 -4.11 -19.53
N ASP A 290 -23.01 -4.66 -19.26
CA ASP A 290 -24.19 -4.50 -20.12
C ASP A 290 -24.64 -3.03 -20.15
N ARG A 291 -24.62 -2.35 -19.00
CA ARG A 291 -24.93 -0.91 -18.90
C ARG A 291 -23.90 -0.04 -19.62
N ASP A 292 -22.62 -0.35 -19.52
CA ASP A 292 -21.54 0.37 -20.20
C ASP A 292 -21.67 0.22 -21.73
N THR A 293 -22.03 -0.97 -22.20
CA THR A 293 -22.30 -1.23 -23.61
C THR A 293 -23.51 -0.43 -24.10
N ALA A 294 -24.62 -0.46 -23.35
CA ALA A 294 -25.81 0.34 -23.66
C ALA A 294 -25.51 1.85 -23.67
N LEU A 295 -24.69 2.34 -22.73
CA LEU A 295 -24.24 3.73 -22.69
C LEU A 295 -23.42 4.09 -23.93
N ALA A 296 -22.46 3.25 -24.31
CA ALA A 296 -21.61 3.47 -25.49
C ALA A 296 -22.44 3.56 -26.77
N GLU A 297 -23.41 2.67 -26.96
CA GLU A 297 -24.31 2.68 -28.13
C GLU A 297 -25.13 3.98 -28.21
N ARG A 298 -25.53 4.56 -27.08
CA ARG A 298 -26.33 5.80 -27.02
C ARG A 298 -25.48 7.03 -27.31
N LEU A 299 -24.24 7.04 -26.82
CA LEU A 299 -23.28 8.08 -27.15
C LEU A 299 -22.91 8.05 -28.65
N GLU A 300 -22.78 6.87 -29.24
CA GLU A 300 -22.58 6.74 -30.69
C GLU A 300 -23.80 7.19 -31.49
N ALA A 301 -25.01 6.83 -31.05
CA ALA A 301 -26.25 7.28 -31.67
C ALA A 301 -26.38 8.82 -31.63
N TYR A 302 -26.03 9.45 -30.50
CA TYR A 302 -25.94 10.90 -30.39
C TYR A 302 -24.90 11.51 -31.33
N ALA A 303 -23.67 10.97 -31.34
CA ALA A 303 -22.59 11.47 -32.19
C ALA A 303 -22.91 11.39 -33.68
N SER A 304 -23.69 10.37 -34.08
CA SER A 304 -24.18 10.20 -35.45
C SER A 304 -25.43 11.04 -35.79
N GLY A 305 -25.97 11.81 -34.84
CA GLY A 305 -27.20 12.60 -35.00
C GLY A 305 -28.49 11.78 -35.01
N ARG A 306 -28.44 10.49 -34.63
CA ARG A 306 -29.62 9.61 -34.52
C ARG A 306 -30.46 9.86 -33.27
N LEU A 307 -29.84 10.42 -32.22
CA LEU A 307 -30.52 10.84 -30.99
C LEU A 307 -30.20 12.30 -30.69
N THR A 308 -31.18 13.04 -30.15
CA THR A 308 -30.95 14.36 -29.56
C THR A 308 -30.38 14.24 -28.15
N ALA A 309 -29.85 15.34 -27.62
CA ALA A 309 -29.37 15.38 -26.24
C ALA A 309 -30.49 15.08 -25.22
N GLU A 310 -31.71 15.58 -25.43
CA GLU A 310 -32.84 15.25 -24.55
C GLU A 310 -33.20 13.76 -24.58
N GLN A 311 -33.14 13.11 -25.76
CA GLN A 311 -33.43 11.69 -25.90
C GLN A 311 -32.39 10.84 -25.16
N VAL A 312 -31.10 11.17 -25.31
CA VAL A 312 -30.02 10.50 -24.56
C VAL A 312 -30.25 10.66 -23.05
N LEU A 313 -30.53 11.87 -22.57
CA LEU A 313 -30.75 12.12 -21.14
C LEU A 313 -31.96 11.36 -20.58
N ALA A 314 -33.03 11.21 -21.36
CA ALA A 314 -34.18 10.42 -20.99
C ALA A 314 -33.81 8.92 -20.87
N GLU A 315 -33.14 8.37 -21.88
CA GLU A 315 -32.70 6.96 -21.86
C GLU A 315 -31.67 6.66 -20.76
N LEU A 316 -30.79 7.62 -20.45
CA LEU A 316 -29.82 7.47 -19.37
C LEU A 316 -30.46 7.38 -17.98
N ARG A 317 -31.62 8.00 -17.77
CA ARG A 317 -32.35 7.84 -16.49
C ARG A 317 -32.85 6.41 -16.30
N ASP A 318 -33.20 5.73 -17.38
CA ASP A 318 -33.71 4.35 -17.32
C ASP A 318 -32.57 3.33 -17.18
N LEU A 319 -31.36 3.66 -17.67
CA LEU A 319 -30.17 2.83 -17.55
C LEU A 319 -29.45 2.96 -16.20
N LEU A 320 -29.59 4.09 -15.52
CA LEU A 320 -29.00 4.29 -14.20
C LEU A 320 -29.91 3.67 -13.13
N PRO A 321 -29.36 2.89 -12.17
CA PRO A 321 -30.17 2.34 -11.10
C PRO A 321 -30.91 3.47 -10.39
N ALA A 322 -32.22 3.32 -10.22
CA ALA A 322 -33.03 4.26 -9.48
C ALA A 322 -32.34 4.51 -8.13
N LYS A 323 -32.05 5.77 -7.84
CA LYS A 323 -31.40 6.17 -6.59
C LYS A 323 -32.23 5.55 -5.46
N THR A 324 -31.66 4.57 -4.76
CA THR A 324 -32.35 3.97 -3.61
C THR A 324 -32.69 5.13 -2.70
N PRO A 325 -33.98 5.37 -2.39
CA PRO A 325 -34.33 6.45 -1.48
C PRO A 325 -33.50 6.22 -0.22
N ALA A 326 -32.64 7.18 0.11
CA ALA A 326 -31.82 7.09 1.30
C ALA A 326 -32.78 6.77 2.45
N GLU A 327 -32.59 5.64 3.13
CA GLU A 327 -33.34 5.33 4.33
C GLU A 327 -33.21 6.53 5.25
N GLU A 328 -34.28 7.33 5.35
CA GLU A 328 -34.30 8.43 6.29
C GLU A 328 -34.01 7.82 7.65
N PRO A 329 -32.97 8.27 8.38
CA PRO A 329 -32.64 7.71 9.67
C PRO A 329 -33.91 7.84 10.52
N SER A 330 -34.50 6.69 10.84
CA SER A 330 -35.73 6.65 11.63
C SER A 330 -35.48 7.52 12.86
N ARG A 331 -36.26 8.60 12.99
CA ARG A 331 -36.22 9.48 14.16
C ARG A 331 -36.83 8.69 15.31
N GLY A 332 -36.06 7.75 15.84
CA GLY A 332 -36.35 7.03 17.07
C GLY A 332 -36.40 8.05 18.19
N CYS A 333 -37.61 8.46 18.53
CA CYS A 333 -37.92 9.27 19.68
C CYS A 333 -37.45 8.50 20.93
N ARG A 334 -36.29 8.86 21.49
CA ARG A 334 -35.90 8.37 22.81
C ARG A 334 -36.88 8.96 23.83
N PRO A 335 -37.54 8.15 24.68
CA PRO A 335 -38.36 8.68 25.76
C PRO A 335 -37.48 9.47 26.73
N ARG A 336 -37.93 10.68 27.07
CA ARG A 336 -37.34 11.51 28.14
C ARG A 336 -37.45 10.75 29.47
N PRO A 337 -36.40 10.73 30.31
CA PRO A 337 -36.52 10.24 31.67
C PRO A 337 -37.49 11.14 32.46
N ALA A 338 -38.40 10.51 33.19
CA ALA A 338 -39.40 11.18 34.01
C ALA A 338 -38.72 12.06 35.08
N THR A 339 -39.11 13.33 35.11
CA THR A 339 -38.83 14.28 36.18
C THR A 339 -39.44 13.77 37.49
N VAL A 340 -38.59 13.50 38.48
CA VAL A 340 -39.00 13.31 39.88
C VAL A 340 -39.41 14.66 40.44
N GLY A 341 -40.69 14.82 40.74
CA GLY A 341 -41.25 15.99 41.44
C GLY A 341 -41.07 15.89 42.96
N PRO A 342 -41.18 17.02 43.70
CA PRO A 342 -40.78 17.13 45.09
C PRO A 342 -41.88 16.63 46.05
N CYS A 343 -41.46 15.93 47.11
CA CYS A 343 -42.30 15.60 48.26
C CYS A 343 -42.67 16.88 49.03
N GLY A 344 -43.97 17.19 49.04
CA GLY A 344 -44.59 18.12 49.98
C GLY A 344 -44.93 17.46 51.33
N PRO A 345 -45.36 18.26 52.32
CA PRO A 345 -45.24 17.93 53.75
C PRO A 345 -46.42 17.13 54.29
N SER A 346 -46.16 16.31 55.32
CA SER A 346 -47.20 15.69 56.15
C SER A 346 -47.19 16.35 57.53
N THR A 347 -48.33 16.93 57.87
CA THR A 347 -48.72 17.34 59.23
C THR A 347 -49.45 16.20 59.95
N ILE A 348 -48.99 15.91 61.17
CA ILE A 348 -49.70 15.71 62.46
C ILE A 348 -50.98 14.85 62.48
N GLU A 349 -50.99 13.76 63.27
CA GLU A 349 -51.78 13.57 64.52
C GLU A 349 -51.75 12.10 64.99
N GLY A 350 -51.51 11.91 66.30
CA GLY A 350 -51.44 10.62 66.99
C GLY A 350 -50.39 10.59 68.10
#